data_AF-A0A1I1GUQ1-F1
#
_entry.id   AF-A0A1I1GUQ1-F1
#
_cell.length_a   1.000
_cell.length_b   1.000
_cell.length_c   1.000
_cell.angle_alpha   90.00
_cell.angle_beta   90.00
_cell.angle_gamma   90.00
#
_symmetry.space_group_name_H-M   'P 1'
#
loop_
_entity.id
_entity.type
_entity.pdbx_description
1 polymer ?
#
loop_
_entity_poly.entity_id
_entity_poly.type
_entity_poly.pdbx_seq_one_letter_code
_entity_poly.pdbx_strand_id
1 'polypeptide(L)'
;MAIQSLASHSTAQLRRMIGHLQTELDALERLSSLDTEVQARLGYACTRLREGLEAVEDAQRSLRSLQEVRPSALRNARPSRKA
;
A
#
# COMPACT_ATOMS: atom_id res chain seq x y z
N MET A 1 13.10 3.94 19.64
CA MET A 1 11.89 4.70 19.24
C MET A 1 11.96 5.29 17.83
N ALA A 2 13.11 5.78 17.35
CA ALA A 2 13.21 6.40 16.02
C ALA A 2 12.85 5.49 14.82
N ILE A 3 13.26 4.21 14.84
CA ILE A 3 12.99 3.27 13.73
C ILE A 3 11.50 2.92 13.63
N GLN A 4 10.81 2.74 14.76
CA GLN A 4 9.36 2.53 14.78
C GLN A 4 8.63 3.77 14.28
N SER A 5 9.04 4.97 14.72
CA SER A 5 8.45 6.22 14.24
C SER A 5 8.60 6.39 12.72
N LEU A 6 9.74 6.00 12.14
CA LEU A 6 9.98 6.07 10.70
C LEU A 6 9.14 5.06 9.91
N ALA A 7 9.04 3.82 10.39
CA ALA A 7 8.23 2.76 9.77
C ALA A 7 6.72 3.06 9.85
N SER A 8 6.24 3.60 10.98
CA SER A 8 4.87 4.07 11.13
C SER A 8 4.58 5.28 10.24
N HIS A 9 5.54 6.19 10.08
CA HIS A 9 5.40 7.35 9.21
C HIS A 9 5.34 6.95 7.72
N SER A 10 6.24 6.07 7.26
CA SER A 10 6.24 5.63 5.86
C SER A 10 4.98 4.85 5.51
N THR A 11 4.49 3.98 6.40
CA THR A 11 3.24 3.24 6.19
C THR A 11 2.01 4.14 6.17
N ALA A 12 2.00 5.22 6.96
CA ALA A 12 0.94 6.24 6.91
C ALA A 12 0.99 7.06 5.60
N GLN A 13 2.18 7.42 5.13
CA GLN A 13 2.36 8.10 3.85
C GLN A 13 1.91 7.24 2.67
N LEU A 14 2.29 5.95 2.64
CA LEU A 14 1.84 5.01 1.61
C LEU A 14 0.31 4.91 1.57
N ARG A 15 -0.34 4.87 2.73
CA ARG A 15 -1.82 4.79 2.82
C ARG A 15 -2.50 6.03 2.22
N ARG A 16 -1.96 7.22 2.48
CA ARG A 16 -2.47 8.46 1.87
C ARG A 16 -2.30 8.48 0.35
N MET A 17 -1.15 8.01 -0.13
CA MET A 17 -0.87 7.94 -1.56
C MET A 17 -1.80 6.95 -2.29
N ILE A 18 -2.07 5.78 -1.70
CA ILE A 18 -3.04 4.81 -2.23
C ILE A 18 -4.43 5.45 -2.34
N GLY A 19 -4.90 6.13 -1.30
CA GLY A 19 -6.20 6.81 -1.33
C GLY A 19 -6.30 7.93 -2.39
N HIS A 20 -5.20 8.64 -2.65
CA HIS A 20 -5.15 9.63 -3.72
C HIS A 20 -5.28 8.96 -5.10
N LEU A 21 -4.52 7.88 -5.34
CA LEU A 21 -4.57 7.14 -6.60
C LEU A 21 -5.96 6.50 -6.84
N GLN A 22 -6.62 6.03 -5.79
CA GLN A 22 -8.02 5.55 -5.88
C GLN A 22 -8.96 6.67 -6.34
N THR A 23 -8.81 7.87 -5.76
CA THR A 23 -9.63 9.04 -6.14
C THR A 23 -9.40 9.45 -7.59
N GLU A 24 -8.15 9.42 -8.06
CA GLU A 24 -7.81 9.70 -9.45
C GLU A 24 -8.33 8.62 -10.42
N LEU A 25 -8.26 7.35 -10.03
CA LEU A 25 -8.82 6.25 -10.81
C LEU A 25 -10.34 6.37 -10.94
N ASP A 26 -11.04 6.67 -9.84
CA ASP A 26 -12.49 6.91 -9.84
C ASP A 26 -12.86 8.10 -10.75
N ALA A 27 -12.02 9.13 -10.79
CA ALA A 27 -12.21 10.26 -11.71
C ALA A 27 -11.97 9.85 -13.17
N LEU A 28 -10.98 8.99 -13.43
CA LEU A 28 -10.68 8.46 -14.76
C LEU A 28 -11.82 7.60 -15.31
N GLU A 29 -12.44 6.77 -14.46
CA GLU A 29 -13.58 5.91 -14.83
C GLU A 29 -14.84 6.70 -15.16
N ARG A 30 -14.97 7.92 -14.63
CA ARG A 30 -16.07 8.83 -14.97
C ARG A 30 -15.86 9.52 -16.31
N LEU A 31 -14.66 9.47 -16.89
CA LEU A 31 -14.45 9.98 -18.23
C LEU A 31 -15.15 9.07 -19.25
N SER A 32 -16.00 9.68 -20.06
CA SER A 32 -16.67 9.03 -21.18
C SER A 32 -16.24 9.67 -22.49
N SER A 33 -15.77 8.86 -23.43
CA SER A 33 -15.51 9.25 -24.82
C SER A 33 -16.66 8.77 -25.71
N LEU A 34 -16.99 9.55 -26.74
CA LEU A 34 -17.88 9.13 -27.83
C LEU A 34 -17.20 8.13 -28.78
N ASP A 35 -15.86 8.13 -28.79
CA ASP A 35 -15.06 7.17 -29.52
C ASP A 35 -14.96 5.86 -28.73
N THR A 36 -15.52 4.79 -29.30
CA THR A 36 -15.59 3.46 -28.69
C THR A 36 -14.23 2.81 -28.49
N GLU A 37 -13.25 3.09 -29.36
CA GLU A 37 -11.90 2.55 -29.23
C GLU A 37 -11.18 3.24 -28.06
N VAL A 38 -11.32 4.56 -27.96
CA VAL A 38 -10.80 5.33 -26.82
C VAL A 38 -11.43 4.88 -25.52
N GLN A 39 -12.76 4.65 -25.50
CA GLN A 39 -13.46 4.18 -24.31
C GLN A 39 -13.01 2.78 -23.89
N ALA A 40 -12.75 1.87 -24.84
CA ALA A 40 -12.25 0.53 -24.55
C ALA A 40 -10.82 0.56 -23.97
N ARG A 41 -9.93 1.39 -24.54
CA ARG A 41 -8.56 1.57 -24.03
C ARG A 41 -8.55 2.18 -22.64
N LEU A 42 -9.43 3.17 -22.39
CA LEU A 42 -9.61 3.77 -21.08
C LEU A 42 -10.09 2.73 -20.06
N GLY A 43 -11.12 1.95 -20.39
CA GLY A 43 -11.62 0.88 -19.52
C GLY A 43 -10.53 -0.15 -19.19
N TYR A 44 -9.75 -0.59 -20.19
CA TYR A 44 -8.61 -1.49 -19.97
C TYR A 44 -7.56 -0.88 -19.04
N ALA A 45 -7.21 0.39 -19.25
CA ALA A 45 -6.26 1.10 -18.39
C ALA A 45 -6.77 1.21 -16.95
N CYS A 46 -8.05 1.52 -16.75
CA CYS A 46 -8.67 1.58 -15.42
C CYS A 46 -8.61 0.22 -14.72
N THR A 47 -8.94 -0.88 -15.41
CA THR A 47 -8.83 -2.23 -14.84
C THR A 47 -7.40 -2.56 -14.40
N ARG A 48 -6.40 -2.26 -15.25
CA ARG A 48 -4.98 -2.49 -14.92
C ARG A 48 -4.52 -1.66 -13.72
N LEU A 49 -4.97 -0.42 -13.61
CA LEU A 49 -4.67 0.44 -12.46
C LEU A 49 -5.31 -0.07 -11.18
N ARG A 50 -6.53 -0.59 -11.26
CA ARG A 50 -7.25 -1.20 -10.13
C ARG A 50 -6.52 -2.44 -9.61
N GLU A 51 -6.16 -3.37 -10.50
CA GLU A 51 -5.35 -4.55 -10.16
C GLU A 51 -4.02 -4.16 -9.48
N GLY A 52 -3.35 -3.13 -10.01
CA GLY A 52 -2.11 -2.60 -9.45
C GLY A 52 -2.29 -2.03 -8.04
N LEU A 53 -3.38 -1.29 -7.80
CA LEU A 53 -3.71 -0.75 -6.48
C LEU A 53 -3.98 -1.85 -5.46
N GLU A 54 -4.75 -2.87 -5.83
CA GLU A 54 -5.02 -4.03 -4.98
C GLU A 54 -3.72 -4.75 -4.57
N ALA A 55 -2.81 -4.97 -5.52
CA ALA A 55 -1.51 -5.59 -5.24
C ALA A 55 -0.65 -4.74 -4.28
N VAL A 56 -0.68 -3.41 -4.42
CA VAL A 56 0.04 -2.49 -3.51
C VAL A 56 -0.58 -2.51 -2.10
N GLU A 57 -1.90 -2.59 -1.98
CA GLU A 57 -2.59 -2.72 -0.70
C GLU A 57 -2.26 -4.04 0.01
N ASP A 58 -2.21 -5.15 -0.74
CA ASP A 58 -1.80 -6.46 -0.24
C ASP A 58 -0.35 -6.44 0.27
N ALA A 59 0.56 -5.81 -0.48
CA ALA A 59 1.95 -5.62 -0.07
C ALA A 59 2.05 -4.76 1.21
N GLN A 60 1.24 -3.69 1.32
CA GLN A 60 1.18 -2.85 2.52
C GLN A 60 0.65 -3.62 3.74
N ARG A 61 -0.36 -4.49 3.56
CA ARG A 61 -0.86 -5.38 4.61
C ARG A 61 0.22 -6.37 5.05
N SER A 62 0.94 -6.97 4.11
CA SER A 62 2.05 -7.88 4.38
C SER A 62 3.18 -7.20 5.15
N LEU A 63 3.55 -5.98 4.75
CA LEU A 63 4.57 -5.17 5.45
C LEU A 63 4.16 -4.89 6.91
N ARG A 64 2.89 -4.55 7.17
CA ARG A 64 2.38 -4.35 8.54
C ARG A 64 2.46 -5.62 9.37
N SER A 65 2.03 -6.76 8.83
CA SER A 65 2.14 -8.06 9.51
C SER A 65 3.58 -8.38 9.90
N LEU A 66 4.55 -8.16 9.00
CA LEU A 66 5.98 -8.35 9.31
C LEU A 66 6.49 -7.39 10.40
N GLN A 67 5.99 -6.15 10.43
CA GLN A 67 6.32 -5.17 11.47
C GLN A 67 5.71 -5.53 12.83
N GLU A 68 4.56 -6.20 12.86
CA GLU A 68 3.88 -6.67 14.07
C GLU A 68 4.49 -7.96 14.65
N VAL A 69 5.15 -8.80 13.84
CA VAL A 69 5.82 -10.03 14.29
C VAL A 69 7.25 -9.75 14.83
N ARG A 70 7.98 -8.79 14.26
CA ARG A 70 9.32 -8.37 14.73
C ARG A 70 9.45 -7.81 16.18
N PRO A 71 8.44 -7.22 16.85
CA PRO A 71 8.58 -6.70 18.21
C PRO A 71 8.76 -7.81 19.26
N SER A 72 8.25 -9.01 18.99
CA SER A 72 8.19 -10.10 19.98
C SER A 72 9.49 -10.89 20.07
N ALA A 73 10.20 -11.09 18.96
CA ALA A 73 11.45 -11.85 18.94
C ALA A 73 12.63 -11.12 19.60
N LEU A 74 12.70 -9.78 19.49
CA LEU A 74 13.77 -8.98 20.07
C LEU A 74 13.58 -8.70 21.57
N ARG A 75 12.35 -8.77 22.09
CA ARG A 75 12.08 -8.54 23.53
C ARG A 75 12.56 -9.69 24.42
N ASN A 76 12.68 -10.90 23.86
CA ASN A 76 13.13 -12.10 24.56
C ASN A 76 14.64 -12.36 24.45
N ALA A 77 15.35 -11.61 23.59
CA ALA A 77 16.81 -11.62 23.54
C ALA A 77 17.40 -10.71 24.65
N ARG A 78 17.03 -10.96 25.91
CA ARG A 78 17.85 -10.47 27.04
C ARG A 78 19.18 -11.22 26.98
N PRO A 79 20.35 -10.55 26.98
CA PRO A 79 21.59 -11.26 27.14
C PRO A 79 21.55 -11.91 28.53
N SER A 80 21.57 -13.24 28.58
CA SER A 80 21.85 -13.93 29.83
C SER A 80 23.28 -13.57 30.20
N ARG A 81 23.45 -12.52 31.01
CA ARG A 81 24.70 -12.22 31.70
C ARG A 81 24.90 -13.37 32.69
N LYS A 82 25.59 -14.43 32.23
CA LYS A 82 26.13 -15.43 33.15
C LYS A 82 27.32 -14.77 33.84
N ALA A 83 27.18 -14.67 35.15
CA ALA A 83 28.21 -14.36 36.13
C ALA A 83 29.27 -15.46 36.17
#